data_AF-A0A7G8TEC8-F1
#
_entry.id   AF-A0A7G8TEC8-F1
#
_cell.length_a   1.000
_cell.length_b   1.000
_cell.length_c   1.000
_cell.angle_alpha   90.00
_cell.angle_beta   90.00
_cell.angle_gamma   90.00
#
_symmetry.space_group_name_H-M   'P 1'
#
loop_
_entity.id
_entity.type
_entity.pdbx_description
1 polymer ?
#
loop_
_entity_poly.entity_id
_entity_poly.type
_entity_poly.pdbx_seq_one_letter_code
_entity_poly.pdbx_strand_id
1 'polypeptide(L)'
;MRDLDFEVMHVGFNCKDTAEAQQTADLLLSLFGFSETDTPISVFSSSKIEIMKKKGAGTLGHIAIGTTDVPEAKKYLEGKGIEFDDGTAAYNENGELKLIYLKNEIAGFAFHLLKK
;
A
#
# COMPACT_ATOMS: atom_id res chain seq x y z
N MET A 1 0.87 16.60 21.27
CA MET A 1 0.77 15.39 20.44
C MET A 1 1.21 15.80 19.05
N ARG A 2 2.27 15.19 18.50
CA ARG A 2 2.71 15.49 17.13
C ARG A 2 1.58 15.07 16.18
N ASP A 3 1.27 15.90 15.19
CA ASP A 3 0.32 15.51 14.15
C ASP A 3 0.93 14.38 13.31
N LEU A 4 0.23 13.25 13.20
CA LEU A 4 0.68 12.08 12.46
C LEU A 4 0.40 12.20 10.95
N ASP A 5 -0.41 13.18 10.55
CA ASP A 5 -0.66 13.55 9.15
C ASP A 5 -1.01 12.34 8.26
N PHE A 6 -2.02 11.57 8.70
CA PHE A 6 -2.48 10.39 7.97
C PHE A 6 -3.12 10.77 6.63
N GLU A 7 -2.69 10.11 5.56
CA GLU A 7 -3.22 10.31 4.20
C GLU A 7 -3.34 8.97 3.46
N VAL A 8 -4.36 8.82 2.59
CA VAL A 8 -4.37 7.70 1.63
C VAL A 8 -3.35 7.97 0.53
N MET A 9 -2.29 7.16 0.49
CA MET A 9 -1.22 7.28 -0.51
C MET A 9 -1.61 6.60 -1.80
N HIS A 10 -2.12 5.37 -1.74
CA HIS A 10 -2.58 4.64 -2.93
C HIS A 10 -3.48 3.47 -2.55
N VAL A 11 -4.23 3.00 -3.55
CA VAL A 11 -4.98 1.75 -3.52
C VAL A 11 -4.29 0.74 -4.44
N GLY A 12 -3.99 -0.42 -3.90
CA GLY A 12 -3.42 -1.57 -4.60
C GLY A 12 -4.50 -2.56 -5.02
N PHE A 13 -4.55 -2.94 -6.29
CA PHE A 13 -5.42 -3.99 -6.82
C PHE A 13 -4.62 -5.27 -7.02
N ASN A 14 -5.14 -6.39 -6.56
CA ASN A 14 -4.51 -7.69 -6.79
C ASN A 14 -4.97 -8.28 -8.13
N CYS A 15 -4.03 -8.48 -9.06
CA CYS A 15 -4.24 -9.33 -10.24
C CYS A 15 -3.62 -10.71 -10.04
N LYS A 16 -4.09 -11.70 -10.79
CA LYS A 16 -3.61 -13.07 -10.80
C LYS A 16 -2.17 -13.16 -11.32
N ASP A 17 -1.87 -12.43 -12.39
CA ASP A 17 -0.59 -12.48 -13.10
C ASP A 17 -0.28 -11.15 -13.82
N THR A 18 0.93 -11.06 -14.39
CA THR A 18 1.40 -9.88 -15.12
C THR A 18 0.50 -9.53 -16.31
N ALA A 19 -0.11 -10.51 -16.96
CA ALA A 19 -0.95 -10.26 -18.13
C ALA A 19 -2.26 -9.57 -17.73
N GLU A 20 -2.90 -10.04 -16.66
CA GLU A 20 -4.10 -9.38 -16.12
C GLU A 20 -3.78 -7.96 -15.57
N ALA A 21 -2.62 -7.78 -14.95
CA ALA A 21 -2.18 -6.45 -14.51
C ALA A 21 -2.02 -5.47 -15.68
N GLN A 22 -1.39 -5.90 -16.77
CA GLN A 22 -1.26 -5.07 -17.97
C GLN A 22 -2.62 -4.77 -18.61
N GLN A 23 -3.51 -5.76 -18.73
CA GLN A 23 -4.87 -5.55 -19.25
C GLN A 23 -5.64 -4.52 -18.43
N THR A 24 -5.47 -4.54 -17.10
CA THR A 24 -6.10 -3.57 -16.20
C THR A 24 -5.52 -2.17 -16.40
N ALA A 25 -4.19 -2.06 -16.54
CA ALA A 25 -3.50 -0.79 -16.79
C ALA A 25 -3.92 -0.18 -18.14
N ASP A 26 -3.90 -0.98 -19.21
CA ASP A 26 -4.32 -0.59 -20.56
C ASP A 26 -5.78 -0.08 -20.57
N LEU A 27 -6.66 -0.75 -19.81
CA LEU A 27 -8.06 -0.35 -19.68
C LEU A 27 -8.18 1.02 -19.00
N LEU A 28 -7.46 1.27 -17.91
CA LEU A 28 -7.47 2.56 -17.22
C LEU A 28 -6.87 3.67 -18.08
N LEU A 29 -5.80 3.38 -18.83
CA LEU A 29 -5.24 4.29 -19.81
C LEU A 29 -6.28 4.62 -20.89
N SER A 30 -6.95 3.62 -21.45
CA SER A 30 -7.95 3.82 -22.50
C SER A 30 -9.19 4.58 -22.02
N LEU A 31 -9.65 4.34 -20.79
CA LEU A 31 -10.86 4.98 -20.26
C LEU A 31 -10.60 6.39 -19.74
N PHE A 32 -9.46 6.63 -19.10
CA PHE A 32 -9.22 7.85 -18.32
C PHE A 32 -7.93 8.60 -18.70
N GLY A 33 -7.07 8.05 -19.57
CA GLY A 33 -5.80 8.68 -19.97
C GLY A 33 -4.70 8.59 -18.90
N PHE A 34 -4.80 7.61 -18.02
CA PHE A 34 -3.90 7.39 -16.88
C PHE A 34 -2.57 6.78 -17.30
N SER A 35 -1.46 7.49 -17.04
CA SER A 35 -0.11 7.09 -17.45
C SER A 35 0.41 5.87 -16.68
N GLU A 36 1.06 4.96 -17.40
CA GLU A 36 1.62 3.74 -16.81
C GLU A 36 3.07 3.93 -16.34
N THR A 37 3.36 3.50 -15.12
CA THR A 37 4.72 3.35 -14.60
C THR A 37 4.92 1.90 -14.18
N ASP A 38 5.70 1.16 -14.97
CA ASP A 38 5.98 -0.24 -14.71
C ASP A 38 7.03 -0.43 -13.61
N THR A 39 6.80 -1.38 -12.72
CA THR A 39 7.76 -1.82 -11.71
C THR A 39 7.93 -3.34 -11.76
N PRO A 40 8.95 -3.92 -11.09
CA PRO A 40 9.11 -5.37 -11.07
C PRO A 40 7.90 -6.15 -10.54
N ILE A 41 7.10 -5.56 -9.65
CA ILE A 41 6.01 -6.26 -8.95
C ILE A 41 4.60 -5.72 -9.26
N SER A 42 4.50 -4.53 -9.85
CA SER A 42 3.23 -3.84 -10.10
C SER A 42 3.33 -2.88 -11.28
N VAL A 43 2.18 -2.43 -11.78
CA VAL A 43 2.05 -1.31 -12.72
C VAL A 43 1.29 -0.20 -11.98
N PHE A 44 1.84 1.01 -11.93
CA PHE A 44 1.10 2.16 -11.45
C PHE A 44 0.38 2.82 -12.62
N SER A 45 -0.95 2.92 -12.54
CA SER A 45 -1.77 3.67 -13.51
C SER A 45 -1.95 5.13 -13.10
N SER A 46 -1.64 5.46 -11.85
CA SER A 46 -1.40 6.83 -11.38
C SER A 46 -0.56 6.77 -10.11
N SER A 47 -0.19 7.91 -9.54
CA SER A 47 0.45 7.90 -8.21
C SER A 47 -0.45 7.35 -7.09
N LYS A 48 -1.76 7.18 -7.34
CA LYS A 48 -2.75 6.71 -6.37
C LYS A 48 -3.30 5.31 -6.67
N ILE A 49 -2.97 4.71 -7.83
CA ILE A 49 -3.46 3.40 -8.27
C ILE A 49 -2.28 2.49 -8.58
N GLU A 50 -2.12 1.44 -7.77
CA GLU A 50 -1.13 0.39 -7.96
C GLU A 50 -1.83 -0.91 -8.39
N ILE A 51 -1.35 -1.55 -9.45
CA ILE A 51 -1.92 -2.80 -9.99
C ILE A 51 -0.87 -3.89 -9.82
N MET A 52 -1.09 -4.83 -8.91
CA MET A 52 -0.14 -5.87 -8.57
C MET A 52 -0.10 -6.96 -9.65
N LYS A 53 1.10 -7.35 -10.11
CA LYS A 53 1.32 -8.42 -11.12
C LYS A 53 1.09 -9.85 -10.59
N LYS A 54 0.71 -9.98 -9.33
CA LYS A 54 0.33 -11.22 -8.66
C LYS A 54 -0.46 -10.87 -7.41
N LYS A 55 -1.13 -11.86 -6.81
CA LYS A 55 -1.81 -11.65 -5.52
C LYS A 55 -0.80 -11.18 -4.46
N GLY A 56 -0.96 -9.94 -4.02
CA GLY A 56 -0.22 -9.31 -2.92
C GLY A 56 -0.94 -9.47 -1.59
N ALA A 57 -0.74 -8.50 -0.70
CA ALA A 57 -1.43 -8.45 0.58
C ALA A 57 -2.94 -8.21 0.38
N GLY A 58 -3.74 -8.71 1.32
CA GLY A 58 -5.18 -8.51 1.34
C GLY A 58 -5.97 -9.39 0.38
N THR A 59 -7.25 -9.59 0.67
CA THR A 59 -8.16 -10.34 -0.20
C THR A 59 -8.47 -9.59 -1.50
N LEU A 60 -8.75 -8.29 -1.40
CA LEU A 60 -9.10 -7.39 -2.50
C LEU A 60 -7.93 -6.50 -2.94
N GLY A 61 -6.81 -6.57 -2.23
CA GLY A 61 -5.65 -5.70 -2.41
C GLY A 61 -5.30 -4.95 -1.13
N HIS A 62 -4.64 -3.81 -1.27
CA HIS A 62 -4.16 -3.02 -0.12
C HIS A 62 -4.47 -1.53 -0.21
N ILE A 63 -4.49 -0.87 0.94
CA ILE A 63 -4.60 0.58 1.07
C ILE A 63 -3.40 1.08 1.86
N ALA A 64 -2.61 1.93 1.22
CA ALA A 64 -1.44 2.55 1.83
C ALA A 64 -1.84 3.82 2.58
N ILE A 65 -1.54 3.87 3.87
CA ILE A 65 -1.73 5.05 4.72
C ILE A 65 -0.37 5.71 4.98
N GLY A 66 -0.17 6.88 4.39
CA GLY A 66 1.01 7.70 4.55
C GLY A 66 1.02 8.39 5.90
N THR A 67 2.19 8.51 6.51
CA THR A 67 2.41 9.30 7.73
C THR A 67 3.83 9.88 7.76
N THR A 68 4.00 10.98 8.49
CA THR A 68 5.30 11.62 8.68
C THR A 68 6.21 10.85 9.65
N ASP A 69 5.69 9.93 10.46
CA ASP A 69 6.45 9.17 11.47
C ASP A 69 5.82 7.78 11.67
N VAL A 70 6.30 6.78 10.91
CA VAL A 70 5.74 5.42 10.95
C VAL A 70 5.89 4.75 12.33
N PRO A 71 7.05 4.82 13.03
CA PRO A 71 7.15 4.33 14.40
C PRO A 71 6.13 4.92 15.36
N GLU A 72 5.96 6.25 15.36
CA GLU A 72 4.99 6.89 16.27
C GLU A 72 3.55 6.59 15.87
N ALA A 73 3.25 6.52 14.56
CA ALA A 73 1.95 6.11 14.06
C ALA A 73 1.60 4.66 14.44
N LYS A 74 2.57 3.74 14.36
CA LYS A 74 2.41 2.35 14.80
C LYS A 74 2.02 2.33 16.28
N LYS A 75 2.81 2.98 17.14
CA LYS A 75 2.57 3.07 18.59
C LYS A 75 1.20 3.68 18.93
N TYR A 76 0.81 4.74 18.21
CA TYR A 76 -0.50 5.37 18.36
C TYR A 76 -1.65 4.41 18.06
N LEU A 77 -1.53 3.62 16.98
CA LEU A 77 -2.55 2.65 16.58
C LEU A 77 -2.56 1.41 17.48
N GLU A 78 -1.40 0.94 17.95
CA GLU A 78 -1.29 -0.10 18.97
C GLU A 78 -1.99 0.32 20.27
N GLY A 79 -1.87 1.59 20.67
CA GLY A 79 -2.61 2.17 21.80
C GLY A 79 -4.14 2.16 21.62
N LYS A 80 -4.63 1.94 20.39
CA LYS A 80 -6.06 1.74 20.07
C LYS A 80 -6.44 0.27 19.89
N GLY A 81 -5.53 -0.66 20.18
CA GLY A 81 -5.76 -2.10 20.03
C GLY A 81 -5.58 -2.63 18.61
N ILE A 82 -4.92 -1.87 17.71
CA ILE A 82 -4.56 -2.36 16.38
C ILE A 82 -3.26 -3.17 16.47
N GLU A 83 -3.29 -4.40 15.94
CA GLU A 83 -2.10 -5.24 15.81
C GLU A 83 -1.46 -5.08 14.42
N PHE A 84 -0.13 -5.17 14.39
CA PHE A 84 0.68 -5.16 13.16
C PHE A 84 1.32 -6.53 12.92
N ASP A 85 1.61 -6.84 11.66
CA ASP A 85 2.43 -7.98 11.29
C ASP A 85 3.88 -7.54 11.18
N ASP A 86 4.66 -7.77 12.24
CA ASP A 86 6.08 -7.41 12.29
C ASP A 86 6.92 -8.13 11.21
N GLY A 87 6.44 -9.26 10.65
CA GLY A 87 7.07 -9.93 9.52
C GLY A 87 7.04 -9.14 8.21
N THR A 88 6.21 -8.09 8.14
CA THR A 88 6.08 -7.21 6.97
C THR A 88 6.87 -5.91 7.11
N ALA A 89 7.59 -5.72 8.22
CA ALA A 89 8.35 -4.51 8.47
C ALA A 89 9.44 -4.32 7.40
N ALA A 90 9.40 -3.17 6.73
CA ALA A 90 10.47 -2.73 5.84
C ALA A 90 11.11 -1.46 6.41
N TYR A 91 12.44 -1.39 6.31
CA TYR A 91 13.24 -0.31 6.86
C TYR A 91 13.91 0.49 5.75
N ASN A 92 14.15 1.78 5.98
CA ASN A 92 14.97 2.60 5.08
C ASN A 92 16.47 2.31 5.28
N GLU A 93 17.32 2.96 4.48
CA GLU A 93 18.78 2.81 4.53
C GLU A 93 19.39 3.20 5.89
N ASN A 94 18.69 4.06 6.65
CA ASN A 94 19.10 4.49 7.98
C ASN A 94 18.62 3.53 9.09
N GLY A 95 17.93 2.44 8.75
CA GLY A 95 17.39 1.49 9.71
C GLY A 95 16.09 1.93 10.37
N GLU A 96 15.44 2.99 9.88
CA GLU A 96 14.15 3.45 10.40
C GLU A 96 12.99 2.71 9.73
N LEU A 97 11.93 2.41 10.49
CA LEU A 97 10.74 1.74 9.96
C LEU A 97 10.08 2.60 8.89
N LYS A 98 9.97 2.08 7.68
CA LYS A 98 9.41 2.75 6.49
C LYS A 98 8.02 2.26 6.14
N LEU A 99 7.75 0.97 6.34
CA LEU A 99 6.46 0.36 6.01
C LEU A 99 6.18 -0.82 6.94
N ILE A 100 4.90 -0.99 7.31
CA ILE A 100 4.42 -2.15 8.06
C ILE A 100 2.92 -2.34 7.85
N TYR A 101 2.48 -3.59 7.68
CA TYR A 101 1.07 -3.94 7.54
C TYR A 101 0.39 -4.15 8.88
N LEU A 102 -0.88 -3.78 8.95
CA LEU A 102 -1.80 -4.23 9.98
C LEU A 102 -1.97 -5.76 9.84
N LYS A 103 -2.15 -6.44 10.97
CA LYS A 103 -2.29 -7.90 10.99
C LYS A 103 -3.61 -8.38 10.39
N ASN A 104 -4.67 -7.61 10.58
CA ASN A 104 -6.02 -7.94 10.11
C ASN A 104 -6.42 -7.03 8.94
N GLU A 105 -7.22 -7.59 8.03
CA GLU A 105 -7.83 -6.82 6.95
C GLU A 105 -8.99 -5.95 7.45
N ILE A 106 -9.24 -4.85 6.74
CA ILE A 106 -10.43 -4.01 6.92
C ILE A 106 -11.23 -4.08 5.62
N ALA A 107 -12.46 -4.58 5.69
CA ALA A 107 -13.35 -4.73 4.53
C ALA A 107 -12.72 -5.51 3.34
N GLY A 108 -11.86 -6.50 3.63
CA GLY A 108 -11.18 -7.30 2.60
C GLY A 108 -9.90 -6.69 2.05
N PHE A 109 -9.49 -5.51 2.51
CA PHE A 109 -8.23 -4.87 2.13
C PHE A 109 -7.20 -5.00 3.25
N ALA A 110 -5.95 -5.27 2.89
CA ALA A 110 -4.84 -5.09 3.81
C ALA A 110 -4.53 -3.59 3.94
N PHE A 111 -4.21 -3.13 5.14
CA PHE A 111 -3.79 -1.75 5.38
C PHE A 111 -2.34 -1.75 5.81
N HIS A 112 -1.54 -0.81 5.30
CA HIS A 112 -0.18 -0.61 5.78
C HIS A 112 0.11 0.85 6.03
N LEU A 113 1.01 1.10 6.97
CA LEU A 113 1.65 2.40 7.12
C LEU A 113 2.76 2.53 6.08
N LEU A 114 2.98 3.75 5.61
CA LEU A 114 4.06 4.10 4.70
C LEU A 114 4.63 5.46 5.11
N LYS A 115 5.96 5.56 5.17
CA LYS A 115 6.65 6.84 5.33
C LYS A 115 6.45 7.69 4.07
N LYS A 116 5.92 8.90 4.23
CA LYS A 116 5.83 9.91 3.17
C LYS A 116 7.22 10.31 2.65
#